data_AF-X0XXD3-F1
#
_entry.id   AF-X0XXD3-F1
#
_cell.length_a   1.000
_cell.length_b   1.000
_cell.length_c   1.000
_cell.angle_alpha   90.00
_cell.angle_beta   90.00
_cell.angle_gamma   90.00
#
_symmetry.space_group_name_H-M   'P 1'
#
loop_
_entity.id
_entity.type
_entity.pdbx_description
1 polymer ?
#
loop_
_entity_poly.entity_id
_entity_poly.type
_entity_poly.pdbx_seq_one_letter_code
_entity_poly.pdbx_strand_id
1 'polypeptide(L)'
;MLPSLVLGIPGSAPMAAFLAALNLHGIIVGPTISMEQPGLLYFMYGTLIIANIAMYFCAFALIKPSVKLFSLPREILLPIITLLCFIGAFAQKLAMFDIYLMFGFGLLGFFMRKADIPIGPMVLGVILGNMLDENFRRAMLVFERQSILEVLVDRPLGAILLVIVILTFIGSLLPKKKKPRD
;
A
#
# COMPACT_ATOMS: atom_id res chain seq x y z
N MET A 1 1.96 -6.74 -8.76
CA MET A 1 2.95 -5.71 -9.13
C MET A 1 2.75 -5.20 -10.54
N LEU A 2 2.55 -6.06 -11.55
CA LEU A 2 2.32 -5.64 -12.95
C LEU A 2 1.20 -4.59 -13.14
N PRO A 3 -0.04 -4.81 -12.67
CA PRO A 3 -1.10 -3.80 -12.80
C PRO A 3 -0.80 -2.52 -12.02
N SER A 4 -0.18 -2.66 -10.85
CA SER A 4 0.16 -1.54 -9.97
C SER A 4 1.23 -0.62 -10.55
N LEU A 5 2.19 -1.16 -11.31
CA LEU A 5 3.24 -0.37 -11.95
C LEU A 5 2.73 0.37 -13.19
N VAL A 6 1.88 -0.28 -13.99
CA VAL A 6 1.29 0.31 -15.19
C VAL A 6 0.21 1.33 -14.87
N LEU A 7 -0.60 1.10 -13.83
CA LEU A 7 -1.65 2.05 -13.41
C LEU A 7 -1.13 3.08 -12.40
N GLY A 8 0.06 2.88 -11.83
CA GLY A 8 0.60 3.72 -10.76
C GLY A 8 -0.16 3.61 -9.43
N ILE A 9 -1.04 2.62 -9.26
CA ILE A 9 -1.89 2.45 -8.08
C ILE A 9 -1.33 1.33 -7.19
N PRO A 10 -0.94 1.63 -5.94
CA PRO A 10 -0.40 0.61 -5.04
C PRO A 10 -1.48 -0.36 -4.55
N GLY A 11 -1.22 -1.66 -4.70
CA GLY A 11 -2.10 -2.73 -4.21
C GLY A 11 -1.70 -3.30 -2.83
N SER A 12 -0.56 -2.88 -2.27
CA SER A 12 -0.07 -3.31 -0.97
C SER A 12 0.84 -2.24 -0.35
N ALA A 13 0.99 -2.26 0.97
CA ALA A 13 1.83 -1.28 1.68
C ALA A 13 3.31 -1.27 1.20
N PRO A 14 3.98 -2.42 0.97
CA PRO A 14 5.33 -2.43 0.42
C PRO A 14 5.40 -1.84 -1.01
N MET A 15 4.37 -2.10 -1.83
CA MET A 15 4.30 -1.52 -3.17
C MET A 15 4.12 -0.01 -3.11
N ALA A 16 3.35 0.52 -2.16
CA ALA A 16 3.18 1.96 -1.99
C ALA A 16 4.50 2.65 -1.62
N ALA A 17 5.27 2.07 -0.69
CA ALA A 17 6.59 2.58 -0.35
C ALA A 17 7.55 2.53 -1.54
N PHE A 18 7.49 1.46 -2.35
CA PHE A 18 8.28 1.35 -3.57
C PHE A 18 7.90 2.41 -4.61
N LEU A 19 6.61 2.64 -4.86
CA LEU A 19 6.14 3.69 -5.77
C LEU A 19 6.53 5.09 -5.29
N ALA A 20 6.46 5.34 -3.97
CA ALA A 20 6.95 6.58 -3.38
C ALA A 20 8.46 6.76 -3.60
N ALA A 21 9.27 5.71 -3.43
CA ALA A 21 10.70 5.77 -3.67
C ALA A 21 11.04 6.04 -5.16
N LEU A 22 10.29 5.46 -6.10
CA LEU A 22 10.42 5.76 -7.53
C LEU A 22 10.05 7.21 -7.84
N ASN A 23 8.97 7.72 -7.24
CA ASN A 23 8.57 9.10 -7.39
C ASN A 23 9.62 10.08 -6.86
N LEU A 24 10.28 9.76 -5.73
CA LEU A 24 11.42 10.52 -5.22
C LEU A 24 12.62 10.56 -6.18
N HIS A 25 12.78 9.53 -7.02
CA HIS A 25 13.81 9.48 -8.07
C HIS A 25 13.34 10.08 -9.40
N GLY A 26 12.19 10.76 -9.42
CA GLY A 26 11.64 11.41 -10.62
C GLY A 26 10.97 10.45 -11.61
N ILE A 27 10.72 9.19 -11.23
CA ILE A 27 10.06 8.20 -12.08
C ILE A 27 8.57 8.19 -11.73
N ILE A 28 7.75 8.76 -12.62
CA ILE A 28 6.29 8.77 -12.46
C ILE A 28 5.76 7.46 -13.03
N VAL A 29 5.19 6.64 -12.15
CA VAL A 29 4.61 5.36 -12.55
C VAL A 29 3.25 5.55 -13.20
N GLY A 30 3.01 4.89 -14.32
CA GLY A 30 1.80 5.04 -15.10
C GLY A 30 1.92 4.44 -16.50
N PRO A 31 0.87 4.56 -17.32
CA PRO A 31 0.86 4.03 -18.69
C PRO A 31 1.86 4.77 -19.59
N THR A 32 2.35 5.94 -19.16
CA THR A 32 3.29 6.79 -19.88
C THR A 32 4.76 6.43 -19.66
N ILE A 33 5.10 5.54 -18.70
CA ILE A 33 6.50 5.15 -18.43
C ILE A 33 7.21 4.68 -19.70
N SER A 34 6.52 3.87 -20.53
CA SER A 34 7.10 3.36 -21.77
C SER A 34 7.41 4.43 -22.81
N MET A 35 6.74 5.59 -22.72
CA MET A 35 6.93 6.73 -23.62
C MET A 35 8.02 7.68 -23.10
N GLU A 36 8.06 7.93 -21.80
CA GLU A 36 9.04 8.83 -21.17
C GLU A 36 10.42 8.18 -21.01
N GLN A 37 10.47 6.88 -20.71
CA GLN A 37 11.71 6.13 -20.49
C GLN A 37 11.67 4.76 -21.19
N PRO A 38 11.93 4.72 -22.52
CA PRO A 38 11.98 3.47 -23.25
C PRO A 38 13.08 2.56 -22.69
N GLY A 39 12.71 1.33 -22.33
CA GLY A 39 13.63 0.34 -21.77
C GLY A 39 13.57 0.17 -20.25
N LEU A 40 13.04 1.14 -19.50
CA LEU A 40 12.93 1.02 -18.03
C LEU A 40 12.03 -0.15 -17.63
N LEU A 41 10.89 -0.31 -18.30
CA LEU A 41 9.95 -1.40 -18.05
C LEU A 41 10.64 -2.77 -18.23
N TYR A 42 11.39 -2.94 -19.33
CA TYR A 42 12.14 -4.17 -19.62
C TYR A 42 13.24 -4.43 -18.59
N PHE A 43 13.97 -3.40 -18.17
CA PHE A 43 14.98 -3.51 -17.13
C PHE A 43 14.36 -3.92 -15.78
N MET A 44 13.23 -3.31 -15.40
CA MET A 44 12.48 -3.69 -14.19
C MET A 44 11.97 -5.12 -14.25
N TYR A 45 11.47 -5.58 -15.41
CA TYR A 45 11.07 -6.99 -15.58
C TYR A 45 12.26 -7.95 -15.48
N GLY A 46 13.38 -7.62 -16.12
CA GLY A 46 14.60 -8.43 -16.06
C GLY A 46 15.13 -8.55 -14.64
N THR A 47 15.23 -7.43 -13.92
CA THR A 47 15.63 -7.43 -12.50
C THR A 47 14.61 -8.11 -11.60
N LEU A 48 13.31 -8.06 -11.90
CA LEU A 48 12.30 -8.78 -11.12
C LEU A 48 12.43 -10.31 -11.25
N ILE A 49 12.77 -10.81 -12.43
CA ILE A 49 13.05 -12.25 -12.63
C ILE A 49 14.29 -12.64 -11.83
N ILE A 50 15.38 -11.88 -11.96
CA ILE A 50 16.63 -12.11 -11.21
C ILE A 50 16.38 -12.03 -9.70
N ALA A 51 15.61 -11.04 -9.24
CA ALA A 51 15.27 -10.84 -7.84
C ALA A 51 14.44 -12.01 -7.29
N ASN A 52 13.49 -12.57 -8.07
CA ASN A 52 12.75 -13.75 -7.64
C ASN A 52 13.66 -14.96 -7.46
N ILE A 53 14.61 -15.18 -8.38
CA ILE A 53 15.59 -16.26 -8.27
C ILE A 53 16.51 -16.05 -7.05
N ALA A 54 17.01 -14.83 -6.87
CA ALA A 54 17.84 -14.46 -5.72
C ALA A 54 17.05 -14.58 -4.39
N MET A 55 15.76 -14.26 -4.40
CA MET A 55 14.87 -14.39 -3.25
C MET A 55 14.75 -15.86 -2.83
N TYR A 56 14.64 -16.81 -3.76
CA TYR A 56 14.66 -18.23 -3.42
C TYR A 56 15.96 -18.62 -2.70
N PHE A 57 17.10 -18.22 -3.25
CA PHE A 57 18.40 -18.54 -2.64
C PHE A 57 18.54 -17.93 -1.23
N CYS A 58 18.19 -16.65 -1.08
CA CYS A 58 18.17 -15.98 0.22
C CYS A 58 17.18 -16.65 1.19
N ALA A 59 16.00 -17.05 0.72
CA ALA A 59 15.00 -17.72 1.55
C ALA A 59 15.54 -19.03 2.13
N PHE A 60 16.20 -19.87 1.33
CA PHE A 60 16.81 -21.11 1.83
C PHE A 60 17.94 -20.85 2.84
N ALA A 61 18.76 -19.81 2.61
CA ALA A 61 19.83 -19.45 3.55
C ALA A 61 19.26 -18.89 4.88
N LEU A 62 18.23 -18.04 4.81
CA LEU A 62 17.68 -17.34 5.96
C LEU A 62 16.58 -18.09 6.71
N ILE A 63 16.03 -19.18 6.16
CA ILE A 63 14.92 -19.88 6.82
C ILE A 63 15.32 -20.42 8.19
N LYS A 64 16.53 -20.98 8.32
CA LYS A 64 17.03 -21.55 9.59
C LYS A 64 17.17 -20.50 10.70
N PRO A 65 17.89 -19.37 10.51
CA PRO A 65 17.98 -18.34 11.54
C PRO A 65 16.63 -17.65 11.80
N SER A 66 15.79 -17.46 10.78
CA SER A 66 14.47 -16.83 10.95
C SER A 66 13.54 -17.67 11.83
N VAL A 67 13.47 -18.98 11.58
CA VAL A 67 12.67 -19.90 12.41
C VAL A 67 13.18 -19.91 13.85
N LYS A 68 14.50 -19.90 14.04
CA LYS A 68 15.09 -19.82 15.38
C LYS A 68 14.72 -18.52 16.10
N LEU A 69 14.70 -17.39 15.39
CA LEU A 69 14.30 -16.10 15.95
C LEU A 69 12.83 -16.08 16.39
N PHE A 70 11.93 -16.69 15.59
CA PHE A 70 10.50 -16.77 15.93
C PHE A 70 10.18 -17.83 17.00
N SER A 71 11.06 -18.78 17.24
CA SER A 71 10.91 -19.75 18.34
C SER A 71 11.27 -19.20 19.72
N LEU A 72 11.76 -17.96 19.83
CA LEU A 72 12.03 -17.34 21.13
C LEU A 72 10.73 -17.13 21.92
N PRO A 73 10.77 -17.21 23.25
CA PRO A 73 9.61 -16.94 24.09
C PRO A 73 9.09 -15.53 23.83
N ARG A 74 7.76 -15.42 23.75
CA ARG A 74 7.04 -14.18 23.40
C ARG A 74 7.40 -13.02 24.32
N GLU A 75 7.71 -13.33 25.58
CA GLU A 75 8.14 -12.39 26.62
C GLU A 75 9.43 -11.65 26.27
N ILE A 76 10.34 -12.28 25.53
CA ILE A 76 11.61 -11.66 25.09
C ILE A 76 11.46 -11.05 23.69
N LEU A 77 10.69 -11.69 22.82
CA LEU A 77 10.54 -11.25 21.44
C LEU A 77 9.81 -9.90 21.34
N LEU A 78 8.73 -9.72 22.12
CA LEU A 78 7.94 -8.49 22.11
C LEU A 78 8.72 -7.22 22.51
N PRO A 79 9.50 -7.19 23.61
CA PRO A 79 10.29 -6.01 23.96
C PRO A 79 11.38 -5.70 22.92
N ILE A 80 12.01 -6.73 22.33
CA ILE A 80 12.99 -6.53 21.24
C ILE A 80 12.34 -5.86 20.03
N ILE A 81 11.17 -6.36 19.59
CA ILE A 81 10.42 -5.75 18.48
C ILE A 81 10.05 -4.31 18.82
N THR A 82 9.58 -4.08 20.05
CA THR A 82 9.16 -2.74 20.49
C THR A 82 10.33 -1.75 20.46
N LEU A 83 11.49 -2.14 21.00
CA LEU A 83 12.73 -1.35 20.92
C LEU A 83 13.13 -1.07 19.48
N LEU A 84 13.06 -2.08 18.61
CA LEU A 84 13.38 -1.91 17.19
C LEU A 84 12.41 -0.94 16.49
N CYS A 85 11.12 -0.98 16.84
CA CYS A 85 10.14 -0.01 16.35
C CYS A 85 10.44 1.42 16.84
N PHE A 86 10.84 1.60 18.11
CA PHE A 86 11.26 2.91 18.62
C PHE A 86 12.46 3.46 17.84
N ILE A 87 13.49 2.62 17.64
CA ILE A 87 14.68 3.00 16.86
C ILE A 87 14.28 3.32 15.42
N GLY A 88 13.43 2.50 14.80
CA GLY A 88 12.97 2.70 13.42
C GLY A 88 12.17 3.99 13.23
N ALA A 89 11.26 4.30 14.15
CA ALA A 89 10.49 5.55 14.13
C ALA A 89 11.41 6.77 14.29
N PHE A 90 12.40 6.68 15.19
CA PHE A 90 13.35 7.76 15.41
C PHE A 90 14.34 7.95 14.25
N ALA A 91 14.75 6.87 13.58
CA ALA A 91 15.78 6.90 12.55
C ALA A 91 15.41 7.72 11.29
N GLN A 92 14.12 7.93 11.01
CA GLN A 92 13.71 8.55 9.76
C GLN A 92 13.88 10.08 9.75
N LYS A 93 13.60 10.76 10.87
CA LYS A 93 13.69 12.23 10.99
C LYS A 93 14.41 12.72 12.23
N LEU A 94 14.94 11.81 13.07
CA LEU A 94 15.57 12.10 14.36
C LEU A 94 14.67 12.97 15.27
N ALA A 95 13.35 12.82 15.15
CA ALA A 95 12.36 13.62 15.85
C ALA A 95 11.66 12.78 16.93
N MET A 96 11.59 13.33 18.15
CA MET A 96 10.82 12.70 19.26
C MET A 96 9.31 12.65 18.97
N PHE A 97 8.82 13.55 18.10
CA PHE A 97 7.42 13.55 17.68
C PHE A 97 7.00 12.23 17.01
N ASP A 98 7.87 11.65 16.18
CA ASP A 98 7.57 10.39 15.47
C ASP A 98 7.43 9.21 16.44
N ILE A 99 8.09 9.27 17.60
CA ILE A 99 7.95 8.28 18.67
C ILE A 99 6.57 8.38 19.34
N TYR A 100 6.13 9.59 19.68
CA TYR A 100 4.78 9.79 20.25
C TYR A 100 3.71 9.35 19.26
N LEU A 101 3.91 9.64 17.97
CA LEU A 101 3.00 9.26 16.90
C LEU A 101 2.98 7.74 16.70
N MET A 102 4.13 7.07 16.71
CA MET A 102 4.25 5.61 16.72
C MET A 102 3.45 5.00 17.87
N PHE A 103 3.60 5.51 19.09
CA PHE A 103 2.89 4.99 20.25
C PHE A 103 1.36 5.20 20.13
N GLY A 104 0.93 6.39 19.69
CA GLY A 104 -0.48 6.71 19.45
C GLY A 104 -1.12 5.80 18.40
N PHE A 105 -0.48 5.63 17.24
CA PHE A 105 -0.97 4.73 16.19
C PHE A 105 -0.85 3.25 16.58
N GLY A 106 0.13 2.87 17.40
CA GLY A 106 0.25 1.52 17.97
C GLY A 106 -0.94 1.19 18.88
N LEU A 107 -1.33 2.13 19.74
CA LEU A 107 -2.51 1.99 20.59
C LEU A 107 -3.80 1.95 19.78
N LEU A 108 -3.93 2.82 18.76
CA LEU A 108 -5.05 2.80 17.83
C LEU A 108 -5.17 1.45 17.10
N GLY A 109 -4.05 0.89 16.64
CA GLY A 109 -3.99 -0.44 16.04
C GLY A 109 -4.42 -1.56 17.00
N PHE A 110 -4.11 -1.43 18.29
CA PHE A 110 -4.59 -2.37 19.31
C PHE A 110 -6.11 -2.33 19.46
N PHE A 111 -6.73 -1.14 19.52
CA PHE A 111 -8.18 -1.01 19.57
C PHE A 111 -8.85 -1.52 18.29
N MET A 112 -8.29 -1.24 17.12
CA MET A 112 -8.79 -1.76 15.84
C MET A 112 -8.76 -3.29 15.79
N ARG A 113 -7.69 -3.91 16.30
CA ARG A 113 -7.59 -5.37 16.41
C ARG A 113 -8.66 -5.94 17.34
N LYS A 114 -8.99 -5.24 18.43
CA LYS A 114 -10.09 -5.62 19.34
C LYS A 114 -11.47 -5.48 18.69
N ALA A 115 -11.62 -4.56 17.76
CA ALA A 115 -12.85 -4.33 16.98
C ALA A 115 -12.96 -5.20 15.71
N ASP A 116 -12.09 -6.21 15.51
CA ASP A 116 -12.00 -7.04 14.30
C ASP A 116 -11.80 -6.23 12.99
N ILE A 117 -11.29 -5.00 13.09
CA ILE A 117 -11.02 -4.15 11.92
C ILE A 117 -9.66 -4.55 11.33
N PRO A 118 -9.60 -4.87 10.01
CA PRO A 118 -8.35 -5.26 9.39
C PRO A 118 -7.42 -4.04 9.26
N ILE A 119 -6.26 -4.10 9.94
CA ILE A 119 -5.28 -3.00 10.00
C ILE A 119 -4.64 -2.74 8.63
N GLY A 120 -4.38 -3.81 7.85
CA GLY A 120 -3.73 -3.71 6.53
C GLY A 120 -4.45 -2.79 5.53
N PRO A 121 -5.75 -3.02 5.25
CA PRO A 121 -6.56 -2.14 4.41
C PRO A 121 -6.64 -0.71 4.92
N MET A 122 -6.60 -0.49 6.24
CA MET A 122 -6.61 0.86 6.82
C MET A 122 -5.31 1.60 6.55
N VAL A 123 -4.15 0.97 6.73
CA VAL A 123 -2.85 1.58 6.36
C VAL A 123 -2.81 1.91 4.88
N LEU A 124 -3.30 1.01 4.02
CA LEU A 124 -3.47 1.29 2.59
C LEU A 124 -4.39 2.49 2.36
N GLY A 125 -5.54 2.55 3.03
CA GLY A 125 -6.47 3.67 2.92
C GLY A 125 -5.86 5.02 3.28
N VAL A 126 -5.03 5.08 4.33
CA VAL A 126 -4.31 6.31 4.71
C VAL A 126 -3.32 6.73 3.62
N ILE A 127 -2.57 5.80 3.06
CA ILE A 127 -1.59 6.10 2.00
C ILE A 127 -2.30 6.53 0.70
N LEU A 128 -3.35 5.79 0.31
CA LEU A 128 -4.13 6.08 -0.89
C LEU A 128 -4.99 7.35 -0.73
N GLY A 129 -5.34 7.77 0.49
CA GLY A 129 -6.20 8.94 0.73
C GLY A 129 -5.64 10.22 0.13
N ASN A 130 -4.34 10.46 0.29
CA ASN A 130 -3.67 11.62 -0.33
C ASN A 130 -3.70 11.55 -1.86
N MET A 131 -3.44 10.37 -2.43
CA MET A 131 -3.52 10.16 -3.87
C MET A 131 -4.95 10.35 -4.38
N LEU A 132 -5.96 9.91 -3.62
CA LEU A 132 -7.36 10.08 -3.96
C LEU A 132 -7.74 11.56 -3.99
N ASP A 133 -7.38 12.34 -2.97
CA ASP A 133 -7.69 13.78 -2.92
C ASP A 133 -7.05 14.54 -4.09
N GLU A 134 -5.77 14.26 -4.37
CA GLU A 134 -5.06 14.90 -5.47
C GLU A 134 -5.67 14.55 -6.83
N ASN A 135 -5.97 13.27 -7.08
CA ASN A 135 -6.60 12.85 -8.33
C ASN A 135 -8.05 13.34 -8.44
N PHE A 136 -8.80 13.41 -7.34
CA PHE A 136 -10.15 13.94 -7.30
C PHE A 136 -10.17 15.43 -7.62
N ARG A 137 -9.27 16.22 -7.01
CA ARG A 137 -9.10 17.64 -7.32
C ARG A 137 -8.70 17.86 -8.77
N ARG A 138 -7.75 17.09 -9.31
CA ARG A 138 -7.38 17.13 -10.73
C ARG A 138 -8.56 16.83 -11.64
N ALA A 139 -9.36 15.82 -11.31
CA ALA A 139 -10.57 15.49 -12.07
C ALA A 139 -11.58 16.65 -12.05
N MET A 140 -11.84 17.25 -10.89
CA MET A 140 -12.76 18.40 -10.80
C MET A 140 -12.29 19.61 -11.62
N LEU A 141 -10.98 19.88 -11.67
CA LEU A 141 -10.42 20.95 -12.49
C LEU A 141 -10.53 20.67 -14.00
N VAL A 142 -10.31 19.42 -14.42
CA VAL A 142 -10.43 19.02 -15.83
C VAL A 142 -11.87 19.05 -16.31
N PHE A 143 -12.82 18.69 -15.45
CA PHE A 143 -14.24 18.59 -15.77
C PHE A 143 -15.08 19.77 -15.28
N GLU A 144 -14.45 20.89 -14.92
CA GLU A 144 -15.13 22.06 -14.31
C GLU A 144 -16.28 22.62 -15.17
N ARG A 145 -16.23 22.42 -16.50
CA ARG A 145 -17.25 22.86 -17.46
C ARG A 145 -18.27 21.80 -17.88
N GLN A 146 -18.11 20.54 -17.48
CA GLN A 146 -18.98 19.45 -17.90
C GLN A 146 -19.86 18.99 -16.74
N SER A 147 -21.13 18.72 -17.02
CA SER A 147 -22.01 18.11 -16.03
C SER A 147 -21.60 16.66 -15.76
N ILE A 148 -21.88 16.16 -14.55
CA ILE A 148 -21.47 14.81 -14.12
C ILE A 148 -22.01 13.73 -15.08
N LEU A 149 -23.19 13.97 -15.67
CA LEU A 149 -23.82 13.08 -16.64
C LEU A 149 -23.11 13.09 -18.00
N GLU A 150 -22.60 14.24 -18.45
CA GLU A 150 -21.80 14.34 -19.69
C GLU A 150 -20.47 13.60 -19.54
N VAL A 151 -19.78 13.77 -18.40
CA VAL A 151 -18.50 13.08 -18.12
C VAL A 151 -18.69 11.56 -18.08
N LEU A 152 -19.81 11.09 -17.53
CA LEU A 152 -20.12 9.67 -17.40
C LEU A 152 -20.42 9.01 -18.76
N VAL A 153 -21.02 9.75 -19.69
CA VAL A 153 -21.31 9.30 -21.06
C VAL A 153 -20.05 9.33 -21.93
N ASP A 154 -19.22 10.38 -21.82
CA ASP A 154 -17.99 10.52 -22.61
C ASP A 154 -16.92 9.48 -22.26
N ARG A 155 -16.95 8.95 -21.01
CA ARG A 155 -15.94 8.01 -20.50
C ARG A 155 -16.60 6.74 -19.95
N PRO A 156 -16.97 5.78 -20.81
CA PRO A 156 -17.68 4.56 -20.40
C PRO A 156 -16.87 3.70 -19.41
N LEU A 157 -15.53 3.68 -19.52
CA LEU A 157 -14.67 2.96 -18.57
C LEU A 157 -14.70 3.56 -17.16
N GLY A 158 -14.72 4.90 -17.06
CA GLY A 158 -14.82 5.60 -15.78
C GLY A 158 -16.17 5.34 -15.12
N ALA A 159 -17.24 5.32 -15.91
CA ALA A 159 -18.58 4.99 -15.44
C ALA A 159 -18.68 3.57 -14.87
N ILE A 160 -18.14 2.58 -15.60
CA ILE A 160 -18.12 1.18 -15.16
C ILE A 160 -17.35 1.04 -13.84
N LEU A 161 -16.15 1.64 -13.74
CA LEU A 161 -15.34 1.62 -12.52
C LEU A 161 -16.06 2.27 -11.35
N LEU A 162 -16.71 3.42 -11.56
CA LEU A 162 -17.46 4.14 -10.53
C LEU A 162 -18.64 3.30 -10.02
N VAL A 163 -19.40 2.66 -10.92
CA VAL A 163 -20.48 1.75 -10.54
C VAL A 163 -19.95 0.56 -9.74
N ILE A 164 -18.83 -0.05 -10.13
CA ILE A 164 -18.19 -1.14 -9.38
C ILE A 164 -17.78 -0.67 -7.97
N VAL A 165 -17.23 0.54 -7.84
CA VAL A 165 -16.86 1.12 -6.54
C VAL A 165 -18.10 1.31 -5.67
N ILE A 166 -19.17 1.90 -6.19
CA ILE A 166 -20.44 2.09 -5.46
C ILE A 166 -21.01 0.74 -5.02
N LEU A 167 -21.07 -0.24 -5.92
CA LEU A 167 -21.56 -1.58 -5.60
C LEU A 167 -20.72 -2.27 -4.53
N THR A 168 -19.40 -2.14 -4.59
CA THR A 168 -18.49 -2.71 -3.59
C THR A 168 -18.64 -2.01 -2.26
N PHE A 169 -18.83 -0.70 -2.25
CA PHE A 169 -19.03 0.10 -1.05
C PHE A 169 -20.35 -0.26 -0.35
N ILE A 170 -21.45 -0.32 -1.11
CA ILE A 170 -22.77 -0.77 -0.62
C ILE A 170 -22.70 -2.23 -0.13
N GLY A 171 -22.04 -3.11 -0.90
CA GLY A 171 -21.82 -4.51 -0.53
C GLY A 171 -20.95 -4.68 0.71
N SER A 172 -20.07 -3.73 1.00
CA SER A 172 -19.25 -3.70 2.22
C SER A 172 -19.98 -3.14 3.44
N LEU A 173 -21.00 -2.31 3.25
CA LEU A 173 -21.89 -1.80 4.31
C LEU A 173 -22.90 -2.86 4.78
N LEU A 174 -23.22 -3.84 3.93
CA LEU A 174 -24.03 -4.99 4.34
C LEU A 174 -23.22 -5.89 5.30
N PRO A 175 -23.77 -6.27 6.46
CA PRO A 175 -23.04 -7.04 7.46
C PRO A 175 -22.67 -8.42 6.90
N LYS A 176 -21.37 -8.64 6.70
CA LYS A 176 -20.83 -9.98 6.40
C LYS A 176 -21.11 -10.90 7.58
N LYS A 177 -21.91 -11.95 7.38
CA LYS A 177 -22.02 -13.08 8.32
C LYS A 177 -20.61 -13.62 8.58
N LYS A 178 -20.17 -13.59 9.84
CA LYS A 178 -18.89 -14.16 10.31
C LYS A 178 -18.77 -15.60 9.78
N LYS A 179 -17.79 -15.85 8.91
CA LYS A 179 -17.40 -17.21 8.54
C LYS A 179 -16.70 -17.83 9.77
N PRO A 180 -17.16 -18.97 10.29
CA PRO A 180 -16.48 -19.64 11.40
C PRO A 180 -15.04 -19.99 10.99
N ARG A 181 -14.10 -19.66 11.86
CA ARG A 181 -12.69 -20.07 11.75
C ARG A 181 -12.62 -21.46 12.39
N ASP A 182 -12.45 -22.48 11.57
CA ASP A 182 -11.83 -23.73 11.99
C ASP A 182 -10.30 -23.57 11.93
#